data_AF-A0A255T0Q1-F1
#
_entry.id   AF-A0A255T0Q1-F1
#
_cell.length_a   1.000
_cell.length_b   1.000
_cell.length_c   1.000
_cell.angle_alpha   90.00
_cell.angle_beta   90.00
_cell.angle_gamma   90.00
#
_symmetry.space_group_name_H-M   'P 1'
#
loop_
_entity.id
_entity.type
_entity.pdbx_description
1 polymer ?
#
loop_
_entity_poly.entity_id
_entity_poly.type
_entity_poly.pdbx_seq_one_letter_code
_entity_poly.pdbx_strand_id
1 'polypeptide(L)'
;MFVDLCLVGQVWAQTYDKYRTRKLAEMARKLSIAQSIDTLRAGIHCGLFSYNGNSLTIVKRAGKVENIGFSVFPKELRLEQPSPVYDFIERYVLDVMLNCHRPDEVSNRLKLDRVTFEKGNLAMLPTLFADSTLSFGITNHTERAYSVEWSRGEDVVCRIFFPSNYELLRGSFMLENEERLRHDIMSHTSHSDSVVPPDAQALVEKDGVYVLDKGVNSIRSMRNQRFYSKAKGAAGTFVLVCSSRFPVESVANLFTGNDIANDFNVEIRQLKYNFKKDTYNVKLSQLVGFCLDEGCRPYFGVVGYNEASGDIDAVVEMRNHQQAYEHLMRVRMNVKDLDTRKGNIKVSLTGYVMTHDIEELYNDMK
;
A
#
# COMPACT_ATOMS: atom_id res chain seq x y z
N MET A 1 8.23 23.89 30.13
CA MET A 1 7.50 24.05 28.85
C MET A 1 8.28 23.57 27.62
N PHE A 2 9.63 23.67 27.58
CA PHE A 2 10.43 23.09 26.48
C PHE A 2 10.76 21.59 26.62
N VAL A 3 10.77 21.06 27.84
CA VAL A 3 11.12 19.65 28.11
C VAL A 3 9.99 18.68 27.70
N ASP A 4 8.73 19.10 27.84
CA ASP A 4 7.57 18.28 27.45
C ASP A 4 7.42 18.12 25.93
N LEU A 5 7.75 19.16 25.14
CA LEU A 5 7.70 19.08 23.67
C LEU A 5 8.77 18.13 23.10
N CYS A 6 9.95 18.05 23.71
CA CYS A 6 10.99 17.10 23.30
C CYS A 6 10.66 15.65 23.68
N LEU A 7 10.08 15.42 24.86
CA LEU A 7 9.62 14.10 25.30
C LEU A 7 8.46 13.58 24.43
N VAL A 8 7.50 14.45 24.11
CA VAL A 8 6.43 14.13 23.16
C VAL A 8 7.03 13.87 21.77
N GLY A 9 7.96 14.69 21.27
CA GLY A 9 8.64 14.43 20.00
C GLY A 9 9.35 13.05 19.93
N GLN A 10 10.07 12.66 20.98
CA GLN A 10 10.81 11.40 21.04
C GLN A 10 9.91 10.16 21.19
N VAL A 11 8.85 10.24 22.00
CA VAL A 11 7.88 9.13 22.16
C VAL A 11 7.14 8.85 20.84
N TRP A 12 6.83 9.91 20.08
CA TRP A 12 6.12 9.76 18.81
C TRP A 12 7.06 9.23 17.72
N ALA A 13 8.32 9.70 17.68
CA ALA A 13 9.37 9.15 16.81
C ALA A 13 9.56 7.63 17.04
N GLN A 14 9.70 7.18 18.28
CA GLN A 14 9.83 5.75 18.61
C GLN A 14 8.59 4.92 18.23
N THR A 15 7.41 5.54 18.18
CA THR A 15 6.17 4.86 17.78
C THR A 15 6.12 4.61 16.28
N TYR A 16 6.70 5.50 15.46
CA TYR A 16 6.77 5.33 13.99
C TYR A 16 7.62 4.15 13.56
N ASP A 17 8.69 3.87 14.30
CA ASP A 17 9.66 2.84 13.95
C ASP A 17 9.26 1.44 14.43
N LYS A 18 8.37 1.34 15.44
CA LYS A 18 7.94 0.07 16.02
C LYS A 18 6.56 -0.40 15.56
N TYR A 19 5.65 0.52 15.28
CA TYR A 19 4.26 0.18 14.94
C TYR A 19 3.83 0.84 13.64
N ARG A 20 3.14 0.07 12.80
CA ARG A 20 2.61 0.55 11.51
C ARG A 20 1.55 1.63 11.68
N THR A 21 0.81 1.63 12.80
CA THR A 21 -0.15 2.67 13.17
C THR A 21 -0.11 2.99 14.67
N ARG A 22 -0.55 4.19 15.06
CA ARG A 22 -0.71 4.63 16.44
C ARG A 22 -1.72 3.76 17.19
N LYS A 23 -2.77 3.31 16.49
CA LYS A 23 -3.76 2.37 17.03
C LYS A 23 -3.11 1.09 17.52
N LEU A 24 -2.19 0.50 16.76
CA LEU A 24 -1.46 -0.71 17.20
C LEU A 24 -0.63 -0.46 18.46
N ALA A 25 0.05 0.69 18.54
CA ALA A 25 0.79 1.06 19.75
C ALA A 25 -0.14 1.22 20.97
N GLU A 26 -1.32 1.82 20.78
CA GLU A 26 -2.33 1.95 21.82
C GLU A 26 -2.89 0.59 22.27
N MET A 27 -3.17 -0.31 21.32
CA MET A 27 -3.63 -1.67 21.62
C MET A 27 -2.57 -2.45 22.42
N ALA A 28 -1.31 -2.39 22.00
CA ALA A 28 -0.21 -3.03 22.73
C ALA A 28 -0.08 -2.52 24.17
N ARG A 29 -0.32 -1.21 24.40
CA ARG A 29 -0.36 -0.60 25.73
C ARG A 29 -1.56 -1.07 26.55
N LYS A 30 -2.77 -1.08 25.98
CA LYS A 30 -4.00 -1.53 26.65
C LYS A 30 -3.95 -3.01 27.06
N LEU A 31 -3.26 -3.82 26.27
CA LEU A 31 -3.04 -5.24 26.54
C LEU A 31 -1.83 -5.50 27.46
N SER A 32 -1.03 -4.48 27.78
CA SER A 32 0.22 -4.62 28.54
C SER A 32 1.24 -5.58 27.90
N ILE A 33 1.28 -5.65 26.56
CA ILE A 33 2.16 -6.57 25.81
C ILE A 33 3.28 -5.88 25.04
N ALA A 34 3.38 -4.55 25.08
CA ALA A 34 4.35 -3.79 24.29
C ALA A 34 5.81 -4.29 24.44
N GLN A 35 6.27 -4.53 25.67
CA GLN A 35 7.62 -5.05 25.93
C GLN A 35 7.83 -6.47 25.39
N SER A 36 6.79 -7.30 25.43
CA SER A 36 6.86 -8.68 24.93
C SER A 36 6.84 -8.74 23.40
N ILE A 37 6.15 -7.81 22.73
CA ILE A 37 6.14 -7.72 21.26
C ILE A 37 7.50 -7.26 20.72
N ASP A 38 8.19 -6.38 21.45
CA ASP A 38 9.51 -5.87 21.04
C ASP A 38 10.53 -7.00 20.84
N THR A 39 10.46 -8.07 21.64
CA THR A 39 11.37 -9.23 21.56
C THR A 39 11.01 -10.24 20.47
N LEU A 40 9.82 -10.14 19.85
CA LEU A 40 9.41 -11.05 18.80
C LEU A 40 10.27 -10.88 17.54
N ARG A 41 10.63 -12.00 16.92
CA ARG A 41 11.16 -12.02 15.56
C ARG A 41 10.08 -11.63 14.54
N ALA A 42 10.50 -11.23 13.34
CA ALA A 42 9.59 -11.05 12.22
C ALA A 42 8.82 -12.35 11.92
N GLY A 43 7.54 -12.23 11.56
CA GLY A 43 6.65 -13.34 11.27
C GLY A 43 5.21 -13.11 11.73
N ILE A 44 4.41 -14.16 11.58
CA ILE A 44 3.02 -14.25 12.02
C ILE A 44 3.01 -15.14 13.26
N HIS A 45 2.54 -14.60 14.39
CA HIS A 45 2.51 -15.26 15.68
C HIS A 45 1.07 -15.38 16.16
N CYS A 46 0.52 -16.59 16.20
CA CYS A 46 -0.84 -16.86 16.67
C CYS A 46 -0.77 -17.55 18.05
N GLY A 47 -1.59 -17.11 19.00
CA GLY A 47 -1.77 -17.79 20.29
C GLY A 47 -0.66 -17.58 21.34
N LEU A 48 0.35 -16.74 21.07
CA LEU A 48 1.37 -16.39 22.07
C LEU A 48 0.81 -15.47 23.18
N PHE A 49 -0.22 -14.69 22.84
CA PHE A 49 -0.91 -13.79 23.75
C PHE A 49 -2.40 -14.09 23.72
N SER A 50 -3.10 -13.70 24.78
CA SER A 50 -4.55 -13.88 24.89
C SER A 50 -5.19 -12.67 25.54
N TYR A 51 -6.45 -12.41 25.20
CA TYR A 51 -7.30 -11.44 25.87
C TYR A 51 -8.69 -12.06 26.07
N ASN A 52 -9.21 -11.98 27.30
CA ASN A 52 -10.48 -12.60 27.72
C ASN A 52 -10.62 -14.08 27.27
N GLY A 53 -9.56 -14.87 27.44
CA GLY A 53 -9.54 -16.29 27.08
C GLY A 53 -9.40 -16.60 25.59
N ASN A 54 -9.38 -15.59 24.71
CA ASN A 54 -9.21 -15.77 23.27
C ASN A 54 -7.79 -15.45 22.83
N SER A 55 -7.24 -16.25 21.91
CA SER A 55 -5.90 -16.06 21.34
C SER A 55 -5.80 -14.77 20.52
N LEU A 56 -4.60 -14.19 20.49
CA LEU A 56 -4.25 -13.05 19.65
C LEU A 56 -3.29 -13.44 18.51
N THR A 57 -3.45 -12.78 17.38
CA THR A 57 -2.52 -12.79 16.25
C THR A 57 -1.70 -11.51 16.25
N ILE A 58 -0.37 -11.65 16.22
CA ILE A 58 0.59 -10.55 16.06
C ILE A 58 1.35 -10.75 14.74
N VAL A 59 1.36 -9.75 13.88
CA VAL A 59 2.15 -9.75 12.63
C VAL A 59 3.25 -8.71 12.76
N LYS A 60 4.50 -9.14 12.54
CA LYS A 60 5.68 -8.27 12.56
C LYS A 60 6.48 -8.46 11.26
N ARG A 61 6.72 -7.38 10.51
CA ARG A 61 7.54 -7.38 9.29
C ARG A 61 8.52 -6.22 9.31
N ALA A 62 9.73 -6.44 8.78
CA ALA A 62 10.78 -5.42 8.73
C ALA A 62 10.98 -4.65 10.07
N GLY A 63 10.88 -5.34 11.20
CA GLY A 63 11.00 -4.74 12.54
C GLY A 63 9.75 -4.01 13.07
N LYS A 64 8.74 -3.75 12.23
CA LYS A 64 7.49 -3.08 12.58
C LYS A 64 6.35 -4.07 12.86
N VAL A 65 5.53 -3.75 13.85
CA VAL A 65 4.28 -4.44 14.15
C VAL A 65 3.22 -3.93 13.18
N GLU A 66 2.68 -4.83 12.37
CA GLU A 66 1.68 -4.53 11.34
C GLU A 66 0.26 -4.90 11.75
N ASN A 67 0.12 -5.85 12.68
CA ASN A 67 -1.18 -6.26 13.20
C ASN A 67 -1.10 -6.72 14.65
N ILE A 68 -2.15 -6.39 15.41
CA ILE A 68 -2.49 -6.91 16.73
C ILE A 68 -4.00 -7.09 16.69
N GLY A 69 -4.46 -8.34 16.77
CA GLY A 69 -5.88 -8.68 16.65
C GLY A 69 -6.22 -9.99 17.32
N PHE A 70 -7.51 -10.30 17.49
CA PHE A 70 -7.90 -11.66 17.88
C PHE A 70 -7.49 -12.65 16.79
N SER A 71 -7.06 -13.84 17.15
CA SER A 71 -6.89 -14.90 16.17
C SER A 71 -8.25 -15.30 15.63
N VAL A 72 -8.44 -15.09 14.33
CA VAL A 72 -9.63 -15.50 13.58
C VAL A 72 -9.22 -16.39 12.40
N PHE A 73 -8.00 -16.18 11.87
CA PHE A 73 -7.49 -16.89 10.70
C PHE A 73 -6.23 -17.69 11.05
N PRO A 74 -6.14 -18.96 10.63
CA PRO A 74 -4.91 -19.72 10.75
C PRO A 74 -3.79 -19.09 9.90
N LYS A 75 -2.55 -19.30 10.34
CA LYS A 75 -1.37 -18.72 9.69
C LYS A 75 -1.23 -19.20 8.24
N GLU A 76 -1.54 -20.47 8.00
CA GLU A 76 -1.42 -21.16 6.73
C GLU A 76 -2.31 -20.49 5.67
N LEU A 77 -3.56 -20.21 6.02
CA LEU A 77 -4.52 -19.51 5.15
C LEU A 77 -4.01 -18.12 4.72
N ARG A 78 -3.38 -17.36 5.64
CA ARG A 78 -2.82 -16.04 5.32
C ARG A 78 -1.64 -16.12 4.35
N LEU A 79 -0.87 -17.20 4.42
CA LEU A 79 0.29 -17.41 3.55
C LEU A 79 -0.15 -17.88 2.16
N GLU A 80 -1.16 -18.74 2.09
CA GLU A 80 -1.70 -19.26 0.84
C GLU A 80 -2.49 -18.19 0.05
N GLN A 81 -3.25 -17.35 0.76
CA GLN A 81 -4.08 -16.32 0.13
C GLN A 81 -3.91 -14.97 0.84
N PRO A 82 -2.80 -14.23 0.62
CA PRO A 82 -2.54 -12.95 1.28
C PRO A 82 -3.64 -11.91 0.99
N SER A 83 -4.13 -11.26 2.05
CA SER A 83 -5.18 -10.24 1.96
C SER A 83 -5.14 -9.28 3.15
N PRO A 84 -5.39 -7.96 2.95
CA PRO A 84 -5.48 -7.00 4.06
C PRO A 84 -6.71 -7.24 4.97
N VAL A 85 -7.68 -8.03 4.50
CA VAL A 85 -8.90 -8.37 5.23
C VAL A 85 -8.61 -9.06 6.57
N TYR A 86 -7.58 -9.91 6.62
CA TYR A 86 -7.26 -10.64 7.85
C TYR A 86 -6.84 -9.70 8.97
N ASP A 87 -5.88 -8.82 8.68
CA ASP A 87 -5.39 -7.84 9.66
C ASP A 87 -6.51 -6.89 10.07
N PHE A 88 -7.34 -6.46 9.10
CA PHE A 88 -8.51 -5.64 9.39
C PHE A 88 -9.46 -6.31 10.38
N ILE A 89 -10.00 -7.50 10.06
CA ILE A 89 -11.03 -8.14 10.89
C ILE A 89 -10.50 -8.42 12.30
N GLU A 90 -9.33 -9.05 12.40
CA GLU A 90 -8.75 -9.41 13.69
C GLU A 90 -8.49 -8.19 14.58
N ARG A 91 -7.91 -7.13 14.00
CA ARG A 91 -7.66 -5.86 14.70
C ARG A 91 -8.96 -5.15 15.04
N TYR A 92 -9.92 -5.14 14.13
CA TYR A 92 -11.18 -4.42 14.29
C TYR A 92 -12.00 -4.99 15.45
N VAL A 93 -12.15 -6.31 15.51
CA VAL A 93 -12.88 -6.99 16.59
C VAL A 93 -12.22 -6.70 17.94
N LEU A 94 -10.88 -6.78 18.01
CA LEU A 94 -10.14 -6.48 19.23
C LEU A 94 -10.25 -5.01 19.63
N ASP A 95 -10.13 -4.08 18.67
CA ASP A 95 -10.29 -2.64 18.90
C ASP A 95 -11.69 -2.32 19.43
N VAL A 96 -12.75 -2.91 18.89
CA VAL A 96 -14.12 -2.75 19.41
C VAL A 96 -14.22 -3.30 20.83
N MET A 97 -13.72 -4.51 21.10
CA MET A 97 -13.81 -5.13 22.43
C MET A 97 -12.96 -4.44 23.50
N LEU A 98 -11.87 -3.79 23.12
CA LEU A 98 -11.03 -3.00 24.03
C LEU A 98 -11.64 -1.63 24.39
N ASN A 99 -12.51 -1.09 23.54
CA ASN A 99 -12.97 0.31 23.62
C ASN A 99 -14.47 0.49 23.83
N CYS A 100 -15.27 -0.52 23.50
CA CYS A 100 -16.72 -0.50 23.63
C CYS A 100 -17.11 -1.49 24.73
N HIS A 101 -17.68 -0.97 25.81
CA HIS A 101 -18.06 -1.78 26.98
C HIS A 101 -19.57 -2.01 27.05
N ARG A 102 -20.35 -1.24 26.27
CA ARG A 102 -21.81 -1.36 26.22
C ARG A 102 -22.30 -1.78 24.81
N PRO A 103 -23.40 -2.54 24.71
CA PRO A 103 -23.92 -2.98 23.42
C PRO A 103 -24.26 -1.86 22.43
N ASP A 104 -24.72 -0.70 22.92
CA ASP A 104 -25.02 0.47 22.11
C ASP A 104 -23.76 1.11 21.50
N GLU A 105 -22.64 1.11 22.22
CA GLU A 105 -21.34 1.57 21.71
C GLU A 105 -20.84 0.69 20.57
N VAL A 106 -20.96 -0.64 20.73
CA VAL A 106 -20.61 -1.61 19.68
C VAL A 106 -21.48 -1.39 18.44
N SER A 107 -22.80 -1.29 18.61
CA SER A 107 -23.74 -1.06 17.51
C SER A 107 -23.47 0.25 16.78
N ASN A 108 -23.24 1.34 17.52
CA ASN A 108 -22.91 2.64 16.95
C ASN A 108 -21.58 2.60 16.19
N ARG A 109 -20.57 1.89 16.70
CA ARG A 109 -19.28 1.77 16.03
C ARG A 109 -19.39 1.02 14.71
N LEU A 110 -20.06 -0.14 14.71
CA LEU A 110 -20.34 -0.92 13.49
C LEU A 110 -21.08 -0.08 12.45
N LYS A 111 -22.09 0.68 12.88
CA LYS A 111 -22.86 1.56 12.00
C LYS A 111 -22.02 2.67 11.38
N LEU A 112 -21.20 3.36 12.18
CA LEU A 112 -20.33 4.44 11.71
C LEU A 112 -19.29 3.94 10.70
N ASP A 113 -18.70 2.78 10.97
CA ASP A 113 -17.70 2.16 10.10
C ASP A 113 -18.32 1.40 8.92
N ARG A 114 -19.66 1.32 8.87
CA ARG A 114 -20.44 0.56 7.87
C ARG A 114 -20.05 -0.93 7.80
N VAL A 115 -19.70 -1.51 8.94
CA VAL A 115 -19.41 -2.94 9.09
C VAL A 115 -20.70 -3.65 9.48
N THR A 116 -21.15 -4.59 8.66
CA THR A 116 -22.42 -5.30 8.85
C THR A 116 -22.18 -6.80 8.99
N PHE A 117 -22.86 -7.43 9.94
CA PHE A 117 -22.95 -8.88 10.04
C PHE A 117 -24.26 -9.31 9.41
N GLU A 118 -24.20 -9.90 8.21
CA GLU A 118 -25.36 -10.48 7.53
C GLU A 118 -25.78 -11.79 8.20
N LYS A 119 -24.79 -12.53 8.74
CA LYS A 119 -25.00 -13.70 9.59
C LYS A 119 -23.97 -13.74 10.70
N GLY A 120 -24.39 -14.13 11.89
CA GLY A 120 -23.54 -14.15 13.08
C GLY A 120 -23.41 -12.77 13.74
N ASN A 121 -22.37 -12.57 14.54
CA ASN A 121 -22.10 -11.31 15.23
C ASN A 121 -20.60 -11.13 15.51
N LEU A 122 -20.21 -9.97 16.05
CA LEU A 122 -18.81 -9.65 16.32
C LEU A 122 -18.19 -10.56 17.39
N ALA A 123 -18.95 -10.95 18.42
CA ALA A 123 -18.43 -11.71 19.56
C ALA A 123 -18.09 -13.17 19.23
N MET A 124 -18.67 -13.75 18.17
CA MET A 124 -18.36 -15.11 17.74
C MET A 124 -17.07 -15.23 16.90
N LEU A 125 -16.53 -14.14 16.36
CA LEU A 125 -15.38 -14.23 15.45
C LEU A 125 -14.15 -14.91 16.07
N PRO A 126 -13.76 -14.62 17.33
CA PRO A 126 -12.65 -15.33 17.96
C PRO A 126 -12.88 -16.85 18.11
N THR A 127 -14.14 -17.31 18.19
CA THR A 127 -14.43 -18.75 18.33
C THR A 127 -14.29 -19.50 17.01
N LEU A 128 -14.31 -18.80 15.86
CA LEU A 128 -14.14 -19.42 14.54
C LEU A 128 -12.73 -19.95 14.34
N PHE A 129 -11.72 -19.37 15.00
CA PHE A 129 -10.32 -19.78 14.87
C PHE A 129 -10.08 -21.24 15.31
N ALA A 130 -10.83 -21.72 16.28
CA ALA A 130 -10.69 -23.08 16.80
C ALA A 130 -11.41 -24.14 15.96
N ASP A 131 -12.27 -23.75 15.01
CA ASP A 131 -13.09 -24.66 14.22
C ASP A 131 -12.46 -24.95 12.85
N SER A 132 -11.69 -26.04 12.78
CA SER A 132 -11.05 -26.50 11.54
C SER A 132 -12.02 -27.08 10.50
N THR A 133 -13.32 -27.20 10.82
CA THR A 133 -14.33 -27.71 9.88
C THR A 133 -14.90 -26.62 8.96
N LEU A 134 -14.59 -25.34 9.25
CA LEU A 134 -15.09 -24.22 8.47
C LEU A 134 -14.25 -23.99 7.22
N SER A 135 -14.94 -23.79 6.10
CA SER A 135 -14.36 -23.19 4.90
C SER A 135 -14.47 -21.67 4.96
N PHE A 136 -13.55 -21.00 4.26
CA PHE A 136 -13.41 -19.55 4.31
C PHE A 136 -13.36 -18.97 2.90
N GLY A 137 -14.02 -17.81 2.70
CA GLY A 137 -14.00 -17.09 1.44
C GLY A 137 -13.95 -15.57 1.62
N ILE A 138 -13.19 -14.90 0.74
CA ILE A 138 -13.18 -13.44 0.59
C ILE A 138 -13.66 -13.10 -0.82
N THR A 139 -14.65 -12.21 -0.90
CA THR A 139 -15.08 -11.61 -2.17
C THR A 139 -14.78 -10.11 -2.14
N ASN A 140 -14.00 -9.63 -3.11
CA ASN A 140 -13.78 -8.20 -3.35
C ASN A 140 -14.79 -7.71 -4.39
N HIS A 141 -15.62 -6.73 -4.01
CA HIS A 141 -16.67 -6.16 -4.87
C HIS A 141 -16.14 -4.94 -5.61
N THR A 142 -15.26 -5.16 -6.59
CA THR A 142 -14.69 -4.12 -7.46
C THR A 142 -14.08 -2.95 -6.67
N GLU A 143 -13.29 -3.27 -5.64
CA GLU A 143 -12.58 -2.32 -4.78
C GLU A 143 -13.47 -1.36 -3.98
N ARG A 144 -14.78 -1.62 -3.93
CA ARG A 144 -15.72 -0.81 -3.15
C ARG A 144 -16.02 -1.41 -1.79
N ALA A 145 -16.05 -2.73 -1.70
CA ALA A 145 -16.41 -3.45 -0.49
C ALA A 145 -15.82 -4.86 -0.49
N TYR A 146 -15.84 -5.47 0.69
CA TYR A 146 -15.52 -6.86 0.91
C TYR A 146 -16.71 -7.59 1.52
N SER A 147 -16.95 -8.81 1.05
CA SER A 147 -17.73 -9.82 1.77
C SER A 147 -16.80 -10.92 2.24
N VAL A 148 -16.96 -11.34 3.49
CA VAL A 148 -16.15 -12.36 4.12
C VAL A 148 -17.06 -13.39 4.74
N GLU A 149 -16.81 -14.66 4.44
CA GLU A 149 -17.70 -15.76 4.81
C GLU A 149 -16.94 -16.91 5.45
N TRP A 150 -17.55 -17.47 6.49
CA TRP A 150 -17.21 -18.79 7.03
C TRP A 150 -18.41 -19.69 6.87
N SER A 151 -18.22 -20.89 6.33
CA SER A 151 -19.29 -21.85 6.09
C SER A 151 -18.88 -23.26 6.47
N ARG A 152 -19.86 -24.08 6.87
CA ARG A 152 -19.69 -25.52 7.09
C ARG A 152 -20.48 -26.24 5.99
N GLY A 153 -19.79 -26.65 4.93
CA GLY A 153 -20.47 -27.08 3.71
C GLY A 153 -21.27 -25.91 3.11
N GLU A 154 -22.56 -26.11 2.87
CA GLU A 154 -23.46 -25.07 2.33
C GLU A 154 -23.99 -24.11 3.41
N ASP A 155 -23.84 -24.47 4.70
CA ASP A 155 -24.33 -23.65 5.80
C ASP A 155 -23.36 -22.52 6.14
N VAL A 156 -23.70 -21.30 5.73
CA VAL A 156 -23.00 -20.08 6.16
C VAL A 156 -23.08 -19.96 7.68
N VAL A 157 -21.97 -19.86 8.39
CA VAL A 157 -21.92 -19.71 9.86
C VAL A 157 -21.82 -18.23 10.24
N CYS A 158 -20.96 -17.49 9.54
CA CYS A 158 -20.79 -16.06 9.72
C CYS A 158 -20.54 -15.40 8.37
N ARG A 159 -21.12 -14.23 8.17
CA ARG A 159 -20.86 -13.40 6.98
C ARG A 159 -20.80 -11.93 7.37
N ILE A 160 -19.71 -11.29 6.96
CA ILE A 160 -19.43 -9.88 7.22
C ILE A 160 -19.34 -9.13 5.89
N PHE A 161 -19.91 -7.94 5.86
CA PHE A 161 -19.77 -6.97 4.77
C PHE A 161 -19.19 -5.66 5.31
N PHE A 162 -18.22 -5.08 4.60
CA PHE A 162 -17.63 -3.78 4.97
C PHE A 162 -17.04 -3.05 3.75
N PRO A 163 -16.96 -1.71 3.79
CA PRO A 163 -16.38 -0.94 2.69
C PRO A 163 -14.87 -1.17 2.56
N SER A 164 -14.38 -1.14 1.33
CA SER A 164 -12.95 -1.13 1.03
C SER A 164 -12.42 0.29 1.21
N ASN A 165 -12.23 0.70 2.46
CA ASN A 165 -11.73 2.01 2.85
C ASN A 165 -10.35 1.84 3.49
N TYR A 166 -9.34 2.55 2.99
CA TYR A 166 -7.97 2.40 3.45
C TYR A 166 -7.80 2.73 4.94
N GLU A 167 -8.42 3.80 5.45
CA GLU A 167 -8.35 4.17 6.88
C GLU A 167 -8.95 3.07 7.77
N LEU A 168 -10.06 2.46 7.35
CA LEU A 168 -10.70 1.35 8.04
C LEU A 168 -9.83 0.09 8.02
N LEU A 169 -9.35 -0.32 6.83
CA LEU A 169 -8.51 -1.50 6.63
C LEU A 169 -7.17 -1.39 7.37
N ARG A 170 -6.54 -0.21 7.32
CA ARG A 170 -5.26 0.08 7.96
C ARG A 170 -5.38 0.34 9.47
N GLY A 171 -6.50 0.92 9.91
CA GLY A 171 -6.74 1.28 11.30
C GLY A 171 -6.04 2.58 11.71
N SER A 172 -5.99 3.55 10.81
CA SER A 172 -5.35 4.85 10.98
C SER A 172 -6.15 5.91 10.23
N PHE A 173 -6.01 7.16 10.66
CA PHE A 173 -6.67 8.30 10.00
C PHE A 173 -5.77 8.94 8.93
N MET A 174 -6.36 9.66 7.99
CA MET A 174 -5.67 10.29 6.86
C MET A 174 -4.47 11.16 7.30
N LEU A 175 -4.67 11.96 8.35
CA LEU A 175 -3.61 12.79 8.94
C LEU A 175 -2.39 11.96 9.36
N GLU A 176 -2.61 10.80 9.99
CA GLU A 176 -1.52 9.90 10.36
C GLU A 176 -0.89 9.26 9.12
N ASN A 177 -1.71 8.82 8.15
CA ASN A 177 -1.24 8.21 6.93
C ASN A 177 -0.31 9.14 6.14
N GLU A 178 -0.68 10.42 6.01
CA GLU A 178 0.12 11.44 5.33
C GLU A 178 1.41 11.78 6.07
N GLU A 179 1.40 11.81 7.41
CA GLU A 179 2.59 12.00 8.23
C GLU A 179 3.56 10.83 8.08
N ARG A 180 3.04 9.61 8.08
CA ARG A 180 3.81 8.36 7.93
C ARG A 180 4.37 8.19 6.53
N LEU A 181 3.63 8.55 5.48
CA LEU A 181 4.04 8.37 4.09
C LEU A 181 5.44 8.94 3.82
N ARG A 182 5.71 10.16 4.30
CA ARG A 182 7.04 10.76 4.20
C ARG A 182 8.12 9.91 4.88
N HIS A 183 7.88 9.52 6.14
CA HIS A 183 8.83 8.73 6.92
C HIS A 183 9.10 7.37 6.29
N ASP A 184 8.04 6.70 5.84
CA ASP A 184 8.12 5.37 5.26
C ASP A 184 8.83 5.39 3.90
N ILE A 185 8.60 6.40 3.04
CA ILE A 185 9.38 6.58 1.80
C ILE A 185 10.86 6.88 2.12
N MET A 186 11.13 7.80 3.04
CA MET A 186 12.51 8.21 3.36
C MET A 186 13.33 7.09 4.01
N SER A 187 12.69 6.23 4.81
CA SER A 187 13.33 5.09 5.46
C SER A 187 13.33 3.82 4.60
N HIS A 188 12.62 3.82 3.47
CA HIS A 188 12.58 2.68 2.57
C HIS A 188 13.98 2.40 2.02
N THR A 189 14.41 1.15 2.20
CA THR A 189 15.64 0.63 1.60
C THR A 189 15.26 -0.15 0.36
N SER A 190 15.42 0.50 -0.79
CA SER A 190 15.15 -0.12 -2.07
C SER A 190 16.01 -1.38 -2.22
N HIS A 191 15.39 -2.49 -2.59
CA HIS A 191 16.09 -3.62 -3.14
C HIS A 191 15.96 -3.52 -4.66
N SER A 192 17.08 -3.60 -5.38
CA SER A 192 17.02 -3.78 -6.83
C SER A 192 16.52 -5.20 -7.03
N ASP A 193 15.29 -5.34 -7.50
CA ASP A 193 14.86 -6.63 -7.98
C ASP A 193 15.78 -7.08 -9.12
N SER A 194 16.06 -8.38 -9.15
CA SER A 194 16.73 -8.95 -10.31
C SER A 194 15.83 -8.74 -11.52
N VAL A 195 16.36 -8.11 -12.58
CA VAL A 195 15.61 -7.89 -13.82
C VAL A 195 15.14 -9.25 -14.34
N VAL A 196 13.85 -9.54 -14.20
CA VAL A 196 13.25 -10.73 -14.80
C VAL A 196 13.09 -10.44 -16.30
N PRO A 197 13.72 -11.24 -17.18
CA PRO A 197 13.55 -11.06 -18.62
C PRO A 197 12.07 -11.19 -19.00
N PRO A 198 11.55 -10.32 -19.90
CA PRO A 198 10.17 -10.45 -20.35
C PRO A 198 10.00 -11.73 -21.17
N ASP A 199 8.78 -12.29 -21.15
CA ASP A 199 8.39 -13.29 -22.14
C ASP A 199 8.35 -12.63 -23.53
N ALA A 200 9.20 -13.13 -24.44
CA ALA A 200 9.32 -12.60 -25.79
C ALA A 200 8.00 -12.71 -26.58
N GLN A 201 7.14 -13.69 -26.28
CA GLN A 201 5.85 -13.86 -26.96
C GLN A 201 4.82 -12.80 -26.54
N ALA A 202 4.99 -12.20 -25.37
CA ALA A 202 4.12 -11.14 -24.86
C ALA A 202 4.53 -9.74 -25.35
N LEU A 203 5.65 -9.61 -26.06
CA LEU A 203 6.16 -8.33 -26.55
C LEU A 203 5.60 -8.00 -27.93
N VAL A 204 5.18 -6.73 -28.10
CA VAL A 204 4.73 -6.19 -29.38
C VAL A 204 5.69 -5.07 -29.82
N GLU A 205 6.23 -5.18 -31.03
CA GLU A 205 7.09 -4.13 -31.59
C GLU A 205 6.26 -2.93 -32.04
N LYS A 206 6.65 -1.74 -31.58
CA LYS A 206 6.01 -0.46 -31.91
C LYS A 206 7.05 0.64 -31.91
N ASP A 207 7.11 1.42 -32.98
CA ASP A 207 7.94 2.63 -33.10
C ASP A 207 9.43 2.42 -32.71
N GLY A 208 9.98 1.24 -33.02
CA GLY A 208 11.38 0.90 -32.75
C GLY A 208 11.68 0.38 -31.33
N VAL A 209 10.65 0.17 -30.50
CA VAL A 209 10.74 -0.47 -29.18
C VAL A 209 9.80 -1.67 -29.08
N TYR A 210 10.03 -2.53 -28.10
CA TYR A 210 9.18 -3.67 -27.76
C TYR A 210 8.36 -3.34 -26.51
N VAL A 211 7.04 -3.45 -26.60
CA VAL A 211 6.11 -3.07 -25.53
C VAL A 211 5.56 -4.32 -24.87
N LEU A 212 5.66 -4.38 -23.54
CA LEU A 212 4.90 -5.30 -22.70
C LEU A 212 3.75 -4.52 -22.07
N ASP A 213 2.53 -4.75 -22.55
CA ASP A 213 1.33 -4.14 -21.98
C ASP A 213 0.79 -5.00 -20.85
N LYS A 214 0.75 -4.44 -19.64
CA LYS A 214 0.19 -5.12 -18.47
C LYS A 214 -1.26 -4.67 -18.20
N GLY A 215 -1.75 -3.62 -18.85
CA GLY A 215 -3.13 -3.14 -18.71
C GLY A 215 -3.24 -1.63 -18.50
N VAL A 216 -4.45 -1.18 -18.24
CA VAL A 216 -4.80 0.24 -18.09
C VAL A 216 -5.49 0.49 -16.76
N ASN A 217 -5.38 1.73 -16.25
CA ASN A 217 -6.22 2.17 -15.14
C ASN A 217 -7.62 2.59 -15.65
N SER A 218 -8.44 3.20 -14.80
CA SER A 218 -9.77 3.72 -15.15
C SER A 218 -9.75 4.64 -16.38
N ILE A 219 -8.64 5.37 -16.60
CA ILE A 219 -8.41 6.19 -17.79
C ILE A 219 -7.50 5.47 -18.78
N ARG A 220 -7.93 5.34 -20.04
CA ARG A 220 -7.22 4.58 -21.09
C ARG A 220 -5.81 5.09 -21.41
N SER A 221 -5.51 6.36 -21.16
CA SER A 221 -4.18 6.94 -21.34
C SER A 221 -3.23 6.62 -20.19
N MET A 222 -3.74 6.18 -19.04
CA MET A 222 -2.94 5.74 -17.89
C MET A 222 -2.65 4.25 -18.03
N ARG A 223 -1.45 3.91 -18.50
CA ARG A 223 -1.09 2.54 -18.86
C ARG A 223 0.03 1.99 -17.98
N ASN A 224 -0.06 0.71 -17.67
CA ASN A 224 1.03 -0.06 -17.09
C ASN A 224 1.77 -0.76 -18.24
N GLN A 225 2.70 -0.04 -18.87
CA GLN A 225 3.51 -0.54 -19.97
C GLN A 225 4.99 -0.54 -19.60
N ARG A 226 5.71 -1.56 -20.07
CA ARG A 226 7.17 -1.64 -20.00
C ARG A 226 7.74 -1.67 -21.40
N PHE A 227 8.83 -0.93 -21.61
CA PHE A 227 9.43 -0.73 -22.93
C PHE A 227 10.82 -1.32 -22.99
N TYR A 228 11.10 -2.09 -24.02
CA TYR A 228 12.34 -2.85 -24.18
C TYR A 228 12.98 -2.59 -25.54
N SER A 229 14.30 -2.80 -25.60
CA SER A 229 15.08 -2.86 -26.84
C SER A 229 15.81 -4.20 -26.91
N LYS A 230 16.17 -4.65 -28.11
CA LYS A 230 17.02 -5.83 -28.27
C LYS A 230 18.43 -5.52 -27.77
N ALA A 231 18.97 -6.38 -26.91
CA ALA A 231 20.34 -6.27 -26.46
C ALA A 231 21.30 -6.44 -27.64
N LYS A 232 22.40 -5.67 -27.66
CA LYS A 232 23.46 -5.85 -28.65
C LYS A 232 24.25 -7.12 -28.31
N GLY A 233 24.40 -8.03 -29.28
CA GLY A 233 25.30 -9.18 -29.19
C GLY A 233 24.71 -10.49 -28.64
N ALA A 234 23.42 -10.53 -28.32
CA ALA A 234 22.73 -11.78 -27.95
C ALA A 234 21.35 -11.84 -28.60
N ALA A 235 21.12 -12.84 -29.46
CA ALA A 235 19.83 -13.04 -30.10
C ALA A 235 18.78 -13.41 -29.04
N GLY A 236 17.66 -12.67 -29.02
CA GLY A 236 16.53 -12.95 -28.12
C GLY A 236 16.61 -12.31 -26.73
N THR A 237 17.65 -11.54 -26.41
CA THR A 237 17.73 -10.83 -25.12
C THR A 237 17.14 -9.43 -25.23
N PHE A 238 16.26 -9.07 -24.29
CA PHE A 238 15.62 -7.75 -24.20
C PHE A 238 16.12 -6.99 -22.98
N VAL A 239 16.35 -5.68 -23.14
CA VAL A 239 16.76 -4.77 -22.06
C VAL A 239 15.82 -3.59 -21.99
N LEU A 240 15.52 -3.13 -20.77
CA LEU A 240 14.65 -1.98 -20.55
C LEU A 240 15.22 -0.72 -21.23
N VAL A 241 14.35 0.02 -21.89
CA VAL A 241 14.68 1.30 -22.50
C VAL A 241 14.88 2.35 -21.42
N CYS A 242 16.04 3.02 -21.46
CA CYS A 242 16.36 4.18 -20.64
C CYS A 242 17.40 5.03 -21.39
N SER A 243 16.92 5.93 -22.26
CA SER A 243 17.71 6.82 -23.11
C SER A 243 16.90 8.04 -23.57
N SER A 244 17.60 9.14 -23.82
CA SER A 244 17.02 10.38 -24.39
C SER A 244 16.37 10.19 -25.76
N ARG A 245 16.70 9.13 -26.51
CA ARG A 245 16.11 8.82 -27.83
C ARG A 245 14.66 8.34 -27.75
N PHE A 246 14.28 7.75 -26.63
CA PHE A 246 12.94 7.23 -26.35
C PHE A 246 12.48 7.80 -25.00
N PRO A 247 12.28 9.12 -24.93
CA PRO A 247 12.24 9.81 -23.65
C PRO A 247 10.98 9.48 -22.86
N VAL A 248 9.83 9.36 -23.52
CA VAL A 248 8.56 8.98 -22.88
C VAL A 248 8.62 7.56 -22.32
N GLU A 249 9.09 6.61 -23.12
CA GLU A 249 9.25 5.20 -22.76
C GLU A 249 10.23 5.03 -21.60
N SER A 250 11.31 5.81 -21.61
CA SER A 250 12.32 5.80 -20.56
C SER A 250 11.78 6.32 -19.24
N VAL A 251 11.05 7.44 -19.25
CA VAL A 251 10.40 7.97 -18.04
C VAL A 251 9.34 7.00 -17.53
N ALA A 252 8.53 6.42 -18.43
CA ALA A 252 7.55 5.40 -18.05
C ALA A 252 8.22 4.21 -17.35
N ASN A 253 9.33 3.69 -17.89
CA ASN A 253 10.07 2.59 -17.27
C ASN A 253 10.68 2.96 -15.91
N LEU A 254 11.08 4.21 -15.70
CA LEU A 254 11.61 4.68 -14.42
C LEU A 254 10.56 4.68 -13.30
N PHE A 255 9.27 4.83 -13.64
CA PHE A 255 8.18 4.89 -12.66
C PHE A 255 7.31 3.63 -12.59
N THR A 256 7.42 2.72 -13.56
CA THR A 256 6.63 1.48 -13.62
C THR A 256 7.36 0.24 -13.09
N GLY A 257 8.55 0.42 -12.53
CA GLY A 257 9.38 -0.65 -11.97
C GLY A 257 10.65 -0.07 -11.34
N ASN A 258 11.40 -0.90 -10.61
CA ASN A 258 12.59 -0.47 -9.86
C ASN A 258 13.88 -1.16 -10.35
N ASP A 259 13.81 -1.75 -11.54
CA ASP A 259 14.81 -2.64 -12.12
C ASP A 259 15.85 -1.90 -12.98
N ILE A 260 15.73 -0.57 -13.10
CA ILE A 260 16.71 0.29 -13.79
C ILE A 260 17.59 0.96 -12.75
N ALA A 261 18.86 0.56 -12.69
CA ALA A 261 19.86 1.27 -11.88
C ALA A 261 19.97 2.74 -12.30
N ASN A 262 19.77 3.65 -11.33
CA ASN A 262 19.77 5.09 -11.52
C ASN A 262 20.18 5.83 -10.22
N ASP A 263 20.53 7.10 -10.35
CA ASP A 263 20.89 8.01 -9.24
C ASP A 263 20.07 9.30 -9.29
N PHE A 264 18.78 9.20 -9.64
CA PHE A 264 17.89 10.35 -9.65
C PHE A 264 17.53 10.78 -8.23
N ASN A 265 17.66 12.09 -7.96
CA ASN A 265 17.10 12.71 -6.76
C ASN A 265 15.68 13.21 -7.09
N VAL A 266 14.73 12.91 -6.23
CA VAL A 266 13.34 13.34 -6.36
C VAL A 266 13.03 14.37 -5.28
N GLU A 267 12.74 15.59 -5.70
CA GLU A 267 12.14 16.62 -4.85
C GLU A 267 10.64 16.39 -4.80
N ILE A 268 10.15 15.84 -3.68
CA ILE A 268 8.73 15.56 -3.46
C ILE A 268 8.12 16.76 -2.74
N ARG A 269 7.08 17.33 -3.35
CA ARG A 269 6.11 18.23 -2.71
C ARG A 269 4.84 17.44 -2.40
N GLN A 270 4.70 17.00 -1.17
CA GLN A 270 3.52 16.26 -0.72
C GLN A 270 2.37 17.24 -0.41
N LEU A 271 1.25 17.07 -1.10
CA LEU A 271 0.00 17.78 -0.85
C LEU A 271 -0.78 17.00 0.19
N LYS A 272 -1.06 17.64 1.32
CA LYS A 272 -1.72 17.04 2.49
C LYS A 272 -3.11 17.63 2.71
N TYR A 273 -3.92 16.92 3.47
CA TYR A 273 -5.22 17.39 3.94
C TYR A 273 -5.11 18.76 4.62
N ASN A 274 -6.16 19.57 4.52
CA ASN A 274 -6.18 20.98 4.95
C ASN A 274 -5.11 21.87 4.28
N PHE A 275 -4.76 21.59 3.02
CA PHE A 275 -3.84 22.38 2.19
C PHE A 275 -2.40 22.50 2.76
N LYS A 276 -2.03 21.63 3.71
CA LYS A 276 -0.67 21.55 4.22
C LYS A 276 0.25 20.99 3.13
N LYS A 277 1.52 21.37 3.19
CA LYS A 277 2.52 20.97 2.21
C LYS A 277 3.83 20.67 2.91
N ASP A 278 4.40 19.52 2.60
CA ASP A 278 5.74 19.14 3.03
C ASP A 278 6.61 18.95 1.80
N THR A 279 7.87 19.39 1.88
CA THR A 279 8.87 19.17 0.84
C THR A 279 10.03 18.36 1.40
N TYR A 280 10.46 17.34 0.69
CA TYR A 280 11.59 16.49 1.06
C TYR A 280 12.23 15.85 -0.17
N ASN A 281 13.46 15.37 -0.02
CA ASN A 281 14.23 14.74 -1.10
C ASN A 281 14.47 13.27 -0.80
N VAL A 282 14.30 12.42 -1.81
CA VAL A 282 14.58 10.98 -1.76
C VAL A 282 15.20 10.50 -3.07
N LYS A 283 15.74 9.29 -3.11
CA LYS A 283 16.09 8.65 -4.39
C LYS A 283 14.83 8.16 -5.09
N LEU A 284 14.84 8.18 -6.42
CA LEU A 284 13.71 7.65 -7.20
C LEU A 284 13.42 6.18 -6.87
N SER A 285 14.47 5.38 -6.70
CA SER A 285 14.34 3.97 -6.31
C SER A 285 13.69 3.79 -4.94
N GLN A 286 13.85 4.74 -4.01
CA GLN A 286 13.17 4.69 -2.72
C GLN A 286 11.67 4.95 -2.87
N LEU A 287 11.29 5.95 -3.67
CA LEU A 287 9.89 6.29 -3.93
C LEU A 287 9.15 5.17 -4.64
N VAL A 288 9.70 4.69 -5.76
CA VAL A 288 9.07 3.64 -6.57
C VAL A 288 9.08 2.31 -5.83
N GLY A 289 10.22 1.94 -5.22
CA GLY A 289 10.33 0.73 -4.40
C GLY A 289 9.33 0.68 -3.26
N PHE A 290 9.17 1.78 -2.51
CA PHE A 290 8.17 1.86 -1.45
C PHE A 290 6.75 1.57 -1.96
N CYS A 291 6.35 2.21 -3.06
CA CYS A 291 5.01 2.01 -3.62
C CYS A 291 4.80 0.56 -4.07
N LEU A 292 5.77 -0.04 -4.75
CA LEU A 292 5.70 -1.43 -5.20
C LEU A 292 5.63 -2.42 -4.02
N ASP A 293 6.42 -2.20 -2.97
CA ASP A 293 6.46 -3.05 -1.76
C ASP A 293 5.17 -2.94 -0.93
N GLU A 294 4.50 -1.78 -0.92
CA GLU A 294 3.16 -1.65 -0.34
C GLU A 294 2.08 -2.31 -1.22
N GLY A 295 2.44 -2.92 -2.36
CA GLY A 295 1.54 -3.62 -3.28
C GLY A 295 0.86 -2.71 -4.30
N CYS A 296 1.39 -1.50 -4.53
CA CYS A 296 0.85 -0.62 -5.55
C CYS A 296 1.26 -1.09 -6.95
N ARG A 297 0.31 -0.98 -7.87
CA ARG A 297 0.52 -1.17 -9.29
C ARG A 297 0.67 0.19 -9.98
N PRO A 298 1.76 0.43 -10.71
CA PRO A 298 2.00 1.71 -11.37
C PRO A 298 1.23 1.84 -12.68
N TYR A 299 0.74 3.04 -12.97
CA TYR A 299 0.21 3.45 -14.27
C TYR A 299 0.80 4.80 -14.64
N PHE A 300 1.18 4.98 -15.90
CA PHE A 300 1.87 6.17 -16.40
C PHE A 300 1.10 6.81 -17.55
N GLY A 301 1.06 8.14 -17.56
CA GLY A 301 0.51 8.93 -18.66
C GLY A 301 1.31 10.22 -18.87
N VAL A 302 1.42 10.65 -20.13
CA VAL A 302 2.11 11.89 -20.49
C VAL A 302 1.10 13.04 -20.56
N VAL A 303 1.44 14.17 -19.93
CA VAL A 303 0.67 15.41 -20.02
C VAL A 303 1.21 16.31 -21.13
N GLY A 304 2.53 16.41 -21.23
CA GLY A 304 3.16 17.21 -22.26
C GLY A 304 4.67 16.98 -22.33
N TYR A 305 5.23 17.33 -23.48
CA TYR A 305 6.67 17.35 -23.72
C TYR A 305 7.06 18.67 -24.35
N ASN A 306 7.92 19.44 -23.68
CA ASN A 306 8.47 20.67 -24.20
C ASN A 306 9.81 20.37 -24.88
N GLU A 307 9.82 20.29 -26.21
CA GLU A 307 11.03 20.00 -26.97
C GLU A 307 12.12 21.07 -26.80
N ALA A 308 11.75 22.33 -26.60
CA ALA A 308 12.71 23.44 -26.49
C ALA A 308 13.47 23.40 -25.16
N SER A 309 12.81 23.07 -24.04
CA SER A 309 13.48 22.91 -22.75
C SER A 309 13.96 21.47 -22.50
N GLY A 310 13.40 20.50 -23.20
CA GLY A 310 13.60 19.07 -22.95
C GLY A 310 12.82 18.55 -21.74
N ASP A 311 11.81 19.26 -21.24
CA ASP A 311 11.06 18.85 -20.06
C ASP A 311 9.85 17.97 -20.43
N ILE A 312 9.73 16.82 -19.78
CA ILE A 312 8.52 15.98 -19.79
C ILE A 312 7.71 16.27 -18.54
N ASP A 313 6.42 16.53 -18.75
CA ASP A 313 5.38 16.55 -17.72
C ASP A 313 4.53 15.28 -17.84
N ALA A 314 4.43 14.52 -16.75
CA ALA A 314 3.72 13.25 -16.70
C ALA A 314 2.90 13.09 -15.42
N VAL A 315 1.99 12.12 -15.43
CA VAL A 315 1.25 11.65 -14.27
C VAL A 315 1.58 10.18 -14.05
N VAL A 316 1.78 9.83 -12.78
CA VAL A 316 1.97 8.46 -12.32
C VAL A 316 0.92 8.18 -11.24
N GLU A 317 0.18 7.09 -11.41
CA GLU A 317 -0.72 6.55 -10.40
C GLU A 317 -0.12 5.26 -9.83
N MET A 318 0.06 5.21 -8.51
CA MET A 318 0.46 4.00 -7.79
C MET A 318 -0.77 3.45 -7.07
N ARG A 319 -1.50 2.53 -7.71
CA ARG A 319 -2.80 2.04 -7.23
C ARG A 319 -2.68 0.73 -6.46
N ASN A 320 -3.18 0.71 -5.23
CA ASN A 320 -3.31 -0.51 -4.44
C ASN A 320 -4.75 -1.04 -4.53
N HIS A 321 -4.97 -2.02 -5.41
CA HIS A 321 -6.29 -2.59 -5.64
C HIS A 321 -6.87 -3.30 -4.39
N GLN A 322 -6.03 -3.92 -3.56
CA GLN A 322 -6.50 -4.64 -2.37
C GLN A 322 -6.93 -3.68 -1.25
N GLN A 323 -6.40 -2.47 -1.24
CA GLN A 323 -6.70 -1.47 -0.21
C GLN A 323 -7.47 -0.25 -0.74
N ALA A 324 -7.86 -0.29 -2.02
CA ALA A 324 -8.70 0.67 -2.73
C ALA A 324 -8.23 2.14 -2.65
N TYR A 325 -6.91 2.35 -2.61
CA TYR A 325 -6.32 3.68 -2.68
C TYR A 325 -5.33 3.80 -3.84
N GLU A 326 -4.97 5.02 -4.20
CA GLU A 326 -3.80 5.31 -5.02
C GLU A 326 -2.98 6.49 -4.51
N HIS A 327 -1.70 6.52 -4.88
CA HIS A 327 -0.89 7.72 -4.81
C HIS A 327 -0.82 8.35 -6.20
N LEU A 328 -1.25 9.61 -6.30
CA LEU A 328 -1.19 10.40 -7.53
C LEU A 328 0.05 11.28 -7.51
N MET A 329 0.86 11.17 -8.56
CA MET A 329 2.11 11.92 -8.70
C MET A 329 2.13 12.67 -10.02
N ARG A 330 2.27 14.00 -9.94
CA ARG A 330 2.64 14.81 -11.11
C ARG A 330 4.15 14.94 -11.17
N VAL A 331 4.74 14.45 -12.25
CA VAL A 331 6.18 14.32 -12.44
C VAL A 331 6.66 15.32 -13.48
N ARG A 332 7.79 15.98 -13.20
CA ARG A 332 8.55 16.74 -14.18
C ARG A 332 10.02 16.34 -14.17
N MET A 333 10.56 16.01 -15.34
CA MET A 333 11.96 15.61 -15.55
C MET A 333 12.48 16.21 -16.86
N ASN A 334 13.78 16.51 -16.91
CA ASN A 334 14.46 16.86 -18.16
C ASN A 334 15.05 15.61 -18.85
N VAL A 335 14.79 15.43 -20.14
CA VAL A 335 15.17 14.22 -20.89
C VAL A 335 16.67 14.06 -21.05
N LYS A 336 17.46 15.14 -20.94
CA LYS A 336 18.93 15.06 -21.03
C LYS A 336 19.55 14.24 -19.89
N ASP A 337 18.84 14.12 -18.77
CA ASP A 337 19.31 13.40 -17.58
C ASP A 337 19.11 11.87 -17.72
N LEU A 338 18.42 11.41 -18.77
CA LEU A 338 18.12 9.99 -19.00
C LEU A 338 19.37 9.18 -19.38
N ASP A 339 20.25 9.71 -20.23
CA ASP A 339 21.42 8.96 -20.70
C ASP A 339 22.47 8.78 -19.59
N THR A 340 22.57 9.75 -18.67
CA THR A 340 23.41 9.64 -17.46
C THR A 340 22.70 8.92 -16.31
N ARG A 341 21.39 8.70 -16.43
CA ARG A 341 20.50 8.14 -15.39
C ARG A 341 20.64 8.84 -14.05
N LYS A 342 20.90 10.15 -14.11
CA LYS A 342 21.22 10.98 -12.96
C LYS A 342 20.76 12.40 -13.23
N GLY A 343 20.04 12.96 -12.26
CA GLY A 343 19.46 14.28 -12.36
C GLY A 343 18.49 14.55 -11.24
N ASN A 344 17.69 15.59 -11.41
CA ASN A 344 16.65 15.97 -10.44
C ASN A 344 15.27 15.82 -11.07
N ILE A 345 14.36 15.21 -10.32
CA ILE A 345 12.95 15.04 -10.70
C ILE A 345 12.11 15.83 -9.71
N LYS A 346 11.13 16.57 -10.21
CA LYS A 346 10.14 17.23 -9.35
C LYS A 346 8.86 16.42 -9.34
N VAL A 347 8.36 16.11 -8.14
CA VAL A 347 7.12 15.36 -7.95
C VAL A 347 6.18 16.13 -7.05
N SER A 348 4.94 16.34 -7.48
CA SER A 348 3.83 16.71 -6.59
C SER A 348 3.04 15.45 -6.25
N LEU A 349 3.00 15.06 -4.99
CA LEU A 349 2.44 13.81 -4.49
C LEU A 349 1.17 14.06 -3.68
N THR A 350 0.06 13.48 -4.10
CA THR A 350 -1.17 13.35 -3.30
C THR A 350 -1.33 11.89 -2.91
N GLY A 351 -1.31 11.59 -1.62
CA GLY A 351 -1.34 10.21 -1.13
C GLY A 351 -2.73 9.73 -0.75
N TYR A 352 -2.96 8.42 -0.89
CA TYR A 352 -4.17 7.74 -0.38
C TYR A 352 -5.49 8.29 -0.93
N VAL A 353 -5.50 8.69 -2.20
CA VAL A 353 -6.72 9.04 -2.92
C VAL A 353 -7.60 7.81 -3.04
N MET A 354 -8.88 7.92 -2.70
CA MET A 354 -9.81 6.79 -2.83
C MET A 354 -10.07 6.50 -4.31
N THR A 355 -9.98 5.22 -4.67
CA THR A 355 -10.06 4.79 -6.09
C THR A 355 -11.40 5.09 -6.78
N HIS A 356 -12.47 5.32 -6.01
CA HIS A 356 -13.78 5.70 -6.56
C HIS A 356 -13.98 7.21 -6.72
N ASP A 357 -13.07 8.05 -6.22
CA ASP A 357 -13.15 9.52 -6.31
C ASP A 357 -12.29 10.08 -7.46
N ILE A 358 -11.57 9.21 -8.16
CA ILE A 358 -10.57 9.60 -9.17
C ILE A 358 -11.20 10.37 -10.34
N GLU A 359 -12.41 10.00 -10.78
CA GLU A 359 -13.08 10.65 -11.91
C GLU A 359 -13.35 12.14 -11.66
N GLU A 360 -13.57 12.54 -10.39
CA GLU A 360 -13.77 13.95 -10.02
C GLU A 360 -12.46 14.73 -10.04
N LEU A 361 -11.35 14.14 -9.57
CA LEU A 361 -10.03 14.80 -9.54
C LEU A 361 -9.50 15.13 -10.93
N TYR A 362 -9.79 14.31 -11.93
CA TYR A 362 -9.37 14.57 -13.31
C TYR A 362 -10.11 15.75 -13.97
N ASN A 363 -11.31 16.09 -13.50
CA ASN A 363 -12.04 17.26 -13.99
C ASN A 363 -11.46 18.56 -13.41
N ASP A 364 -10.96 18.53 -12.17
CA ASP A 364 -10.30 19.67 -11.52
C ASP A 364 -8.85 19.90 -12.01
N MET A 365 -8.27 18.94 -12.74
CA MET A 365 -6.93 19.02 -13.32
C MET A 365 -6.91 19.50 -14.78
N LYS A 366 -8.07 19.78 -15.39
CA LYS A 366 -8.19 20.53 -16.66
C LYS A 366 -8.24 22.02 -16.38
#